data_AF-A0A838CWZ7-F1
#
_entry.id   AF-A0A838CWZ7-F1
#
_cell.length_a   1.000
_cell.length_b   1.000
_cell.length_c   1.000
_cell.angle_alpha   90.00
_cell.angle_beta   90.00
_cell.angle_gamma   90.00
#
_symmetry.space_group_name_H-M   'P 1'
#
loop_
_entity.id
_entity.type
_entity.pdbx_description
1 polymer ?
#
loop_
_entity_poly.entity_id
_entity_poly.type
_entity_poly.pdbx_seq_one_letter_code
_entity_poly.pdbx_strand_id
1 'polypeptide(L)'
;MGQHKLWKGVMYGAIVGGALMLLDKETRSYVGDKSRSAGTKCKGYIQHPSEAIHSLRMNYEYMSKQLNKGVEELLELLSKAEDMLNKVGEINQEVENQLKAVGDSKEAS
;
A
#
# COMPACT_ATOMS: atom_id res chain seq x y z
N MET A 1 24.10 2.62 20.37
CA MET A 1 23.77 2.97 21.78
C MET A 1 22.72 4.08 21.96
N GLY A 2 22.40 4.90 20.94
CA GLY A 2 21.42 6.01 21.07
C GLY A 2 19.93 5.61 21.03
N GLN A 3 19.55 4.57 20.28
CA GLN A 3 18.14 4.14 20.13
C GLN A 3 17.49 3.74 21.45
N HIS A 4 18.24 3.11 22.35
CA HIS A 4 17.76 2.74 23.68
C HIS A 4 17.48 3.95 24.58
N LYS A 5 18.19 5.08 24.40
CA LYS A 5 17.94 6.31 25.16
C LYS A 5 16.67 7.01 24.69
N LEU A 6 16.43 7.05 23.38
CA LEU A 6 15.20 7.60 22.81
C LEU A 6 13.97 6.80 23.27
N TRP A 7 14.03 5.47 23.17
CA TRP A 7 12.91 4.62 23.59
C TRP A 7 12.66 4.72 25.11
N LYS A 8 13.71 4.78 25.92
CA LYS A 8 13.58 5.05 27.36
C LYS A 8 12.95 6.42 27.63
N GLY A 9 13.38 7.48 26.93
CA GLY A 9 12.79 8.81 27.06
C GLY A 9 11.31 8.85 26.70
N VAL A 10 10.93 8.19 25.60
CA VAL A 10 9.52 8.03 25.19
C VAL A 10 8.75 7.25 26.25
N MET A 11 9.32 6.18 26.81
CA MET A 11 8.66 5.37 27.84
C MET A 11 8.43 6.15 29.13
N TYR A 12 9.44 6.89 29.61
CA TYR A 12 9.30 7.74 30.79
C TYR A 12 8.32 8.90 30.53
N GLY A 13 8.38 9.53 29.36
CA GLY A 13 7.44 10.58 28.97
C GLY A 13 5.99 10.08 28.88
N ALA A 14 5.78 8.89 28.33
CA ALA A 14 4.47 8.26 28.25
C ALA A 14 3.93 7.86 29.64
N ILE A 15 4.79 7.39 30.55
CA ILE A 15 4.40 7.09 31.94
C ILE A 15 3.96 8.37 32.66
N VAL A 16 4.76 9.44 32.57
CA VAL A 16 4.44 10.71 33.25
C VAL A 16 3.22 11.39 32.62
N GLY A 17 3.16 11.47 31.29
CA GLY A 17 2.02 12.03 30.57
C GLY A 17 0.73 11.23 30.77
N GLY A 18 0.83 9.89 30.78
CA GLY A 18 -0.28 9.00 31.08
C GLY A 18 -0.75 9.14 32.53
N ALA A 19 0.16 9.25 33.49
CA ALA A 19 -0.19 9.47 34.90
C ALA A 19 -0.90 10.82 35.11
N LEU A 20 -0.44 11.88 34.44
CA LEU A 20 -1.10 13.20 34.48
C LEU A 20 -2.50 13.15 33.86
N MET A 21 -2.67 12.49 32.72
CA MET A 21 -3.97 12.32 32.06
C MET A 21 -4.97 11.52 32.91
N LEU A 22 -4.50 10.56 33.72
CA LEU A 22 -5.36 9.71 34.57
C LEU A 22 -5.92 10.39 35.83
N LEU A 23 -5.46 11.60 36.17
CA LEU A 23 -6.03 12.39 37.27
C LEU A 23 -7.44 12.89 36.96
N ASP A 24 -7.78 12.99 35.67
CA ASP A 24 -9.11 13.33 35.22
C ASP A 24 -10.05 12.11 35.27
N LYS A 25 -11.25 12.31 35.83
CA LYS A 25 -12.23 11.23 36.06
C LYS A 25 -12.77 10.66 34.74
N GLU A 26 -12.92 11.50 33.73
CA GLU A 26 -13.41 11.12 32.41
C GLU A 26 -12.37 10.24 31.70
N THR A 27 -11.11 10.66 31.76
CA THR A 27 -9.98 9.93 31.19
C THR A 27 -9.77 8.58 31.88
N ARG A 28 -9.96 8.48 33.21
CA ARG A 28 -9.87 7.21 33.94
C ARG A 28 -10.94 6.20 33.52
N SER A 29 -12.18 6.65 33.30
CA SER A 29 -13.27 5.76 32.84
C SER A 29 -12.99 5.28 31.42
N TYR A 30 -12.61 6.20 30.52
CA TYR A 30 -12.29 5.88 29.14
C TYR A 30 -11.14 4.89 29.01
N VAL A 31 -10.03 5.14 29.71
CA VAL A 31 -8.85 4.25 29.68
C VAL A 31 -9.17 2.91 30.32
N GLY A 32 -9.95 2.88 31.41
CA GLY A 32 -10.39 1.65 32.06
C GLY A 32 -11.21 0.75 31.13
N ASP A 33 -12.23 1.32 30.47
CA ASP A 33 -13.10 0.58 29.54
C ASP A 33 -12.35 0.11 28.30
N LYS A 34 -11.48 0.96 27.74
CA LYS A 34 -10.67 0.62 26.57
C LYS A 34 -9.63 -0.45 26.89
N SER A 35 -8.98 -0.35 28.05
CA SER A 35 -7.99 -1.33 28.51
C SER A 35 -8.65 -2.68 28.78
N ARG A 36 -9.86 -2.69 29.38
CA ARG A 36 -10.64 -3.90 29.56
C ARG A 36 -11.02 -4.54 28.22
N SER A 37 -11.54 -3.76 27.27
CA SER A 37 -11.90 -4.24 25.92
C SER A 37 -10.69 -4.78 25.15
N ALA A 38 -9.56 -4.08 25.21
CA ALA A 38 -8.30 -4.53 24.63
C ALA A 38 -7.81 -5.83 25.28
N GLY A 39 -7.90 -5.92 26.61
CA GLY A 39 -7.59 -7.13 27.38
C GLY A 39 -8.48 -8.31 26.99
N THR A 40 -9.78 -8.11 26.81
CA THR A 40 -10.69 -9.17 26.34
C THR A 40 -10.38 -9.60 24.92
N LYS A 41 -10.02 -8.67 24.03
CA LYS A 41 -9.57 -8.99 22.66
C LYS A 41 -8.27 -9.78 22.66
N CYS A 42 -7.25 -9.34 23.40
CA CYS A 42 -5.99 -10.07 23.55
C CYS A 42 -6.20 -11.46 24.16
N LYS A 43 -7.07 -11.58 25.18
CA LYS A 43 -7.45 -12.86 25.77
C LYS A 43 -8.17 -13.76 24.76
N GLY A 44 -9.03 -13.20 23.92
CA GLY A 44 -9.68 -13.90 22.81
C GLY A 44 -8.66 -14.46 21.80
N TYR A 45 -7.64 -13.68 21.43
CA TYR A 45 -6.56 -14.15 20.55
C TYR A 45 -5.72 -15.28 21.19
N ILE A 46 -5.47 -15.23 22.49
CA ILE A 46 -4.73 -16.27 23.21
C ILE A 46 -5.57 -17.53 23.41
N GLN A 47 -6.89 -17.39 23.62
CA GLN A 47 -7.81 -18.51 23.79
C GLN A 47 -8.18 -19.19 22.46
N HIS A 48 -8.13 -18.46 21.34
CA HIS A 48 -8.45 -18.98 20.00
C HIS A 48 -7.28 -18.78 19.02
N PRO A 49 -6.11 -19.44 19.24
CA PRO A 49 -4.96 -19.30 18.36
C PRO A 49 -5.24 -19.77 16.92
N SER A 50 -6.17 -20.72 16.75
CA SER A 50 -6.61 -21.19 15.42
C SER A 50 -7.27 -20.09 14.59
N GLU A 51 -7.99 -19.16 15.22
CA GLU A 51 -8.69 -18.06 14.55
C GLU A 51 -7.69 -16.93 14.20
N ALA A 52 -6.67 -16.73 15.03
CA ALA A 52 -5.54 -15.83 14.75
C ALA A 52 -4.70 -16.32 13.55
N ILE A 53 -4.38 -17.63 13.49
CA ILE A 53 -3.66 -18.21 12.36
C ILE A 53 -4.53 -18.21 11.10
N HIS A 54 -5.83 -18.46 11.23
CA HIS A 54 -6.76 -18.42 10.11
C HIS A 54 -6.89 -17.01 9.52
N SER A 55 -7.04 -15.98 10.36
CA SER A 55 -7.09 -14.58 9.93
C SER A 55 -5.76 -14.12 9.30
N LEU A 56 -4.62 -14.52 9.83
CA LEU A 56 -3.32 -14.28 9.20
C LEU A 56 -3.20 -14.94 7.82
N ARG A 57 -3.62 -16.20 7.69
CA ARG A 57 -3.64 -16.91 6.40
C ARG A 57 -4.55 -16.23 5.40
N MET A 58 -5.75 -15.84 5.82
CA MET A 58 -6.70 -15.10 4.97
C MET A 58 -6.12 -13.76 4.50
N ASN A 59 -5.47 -13.01 5.40
CA ASN A 59 -4.81 -11.76 5.04
C ASN A 59 -3.64 -11.97 4.06
N TYR A 60 -2.87 -13.04 4.25
CA TYR A 60 -1.77 -13.41 3.36
C TYR A 60 -2.28 -13.83 1.98
N GLU A 61 -3.32 -14.67 1.91
CA GLU A 61 -3.95 -15.05 0.65
C GLU A 61 -4.56 -13.85 -0.08
N TYR A 62 -5.21 -12.94 0.65
CA TYR A 62 -5.76 -11.72 0.08
C TYR A 62 -4.68 -10.80 -0.47
N MET A 63 -3.57 -10.65 0.26
CA MET A 63 -2.41 -9.86 -0.19
C MET A 63 -1.72 -10.48 -1.39
N SER A 64 -1.50 -11.80 -1.37
CA SER A 64 -0.95 -12.58 -2.49
C SER A 64 -1.81 -12.46 -3.75
N LYS A 65 -3.14 -12.60 -3.63
CA LYS A 65 -4.06 -12.44 -4.75
C LYS A 65 -4.06 -11.04 -5.32
N GLN A 66 -4.00 -10.01 -4.48
CA GLN A 66 -3.93 -8.62 -4.96
C GLN A 66 -2.61 -8.31 -5.65
N LEU A 67 -1.49 -8.84 -5.14
CA LEU A 67 -0.19 -8.66 -5.78
C LEU A 67 -0.14 -9.35 -7.14
N ASN A 68 -0.60 -10.59 -7.24
CA ASN A 68 -0.65 -11.30 -8.53
C ASN A 68 -1.55 -10.57 -9.55
N LYS A 69 -2.74 -10.12 -9.12
CA LYS A 69 -3.62 -9.31 -9.99
C LYS A 69 -2.96 -8.02 -10.45
N GLY A 70 -2.31 -7.29 -9.54
CA GLY A 70 -1.61 -6.06 -9.89
C GLY A 70 -0.45 -6.30 -10.88
N VAL A 71 0.26 -7.43 -10.75
CA VAL A 71 1.33 -7.81 -11.70
C VAL A 71 0.74 -8.19 -13.06
N GLU A 72 -0.36 -8.96 -13.11
CA GLU A 72 -1.06 -9.26 -14.37
C GLU A 72 -1.56 -8.00 -15.07
N GLU A 73 -2.19 -7.07 -14.33
CA GLU A 73 -2.66 -5.80 -14.90
C GLU A 73 -1.50 -4.94 -15.42
N LEU A 74 -0.36 -4.93 -14.74
CA LEU A 74 0.85 -4.23 -15.19
C LEU A 74 1.48 -4.87 -16.43
N LEU A 75 1.50 -6.20 -16.51
CA LEU A 75 1.98 -6.93 -17.70
C LEU A 75 1.07 -6.69 -18.90
N GLU A 76 -0.24 -6.67 -18.70
CA GLU A 76 -1.21 -6.39 -19.75
C GLU A 76 -1.11 -4.94 -20.23
N LEU A 77 -0.88 -3.99 -19.32
CA LEU A 77 -0.60 -2.59 -19.66
C LEU A 77 0.72 -2.42 -20.40
N LEU A 78 1.78 -3.12 -19.98
CA LEU A 78 3.08 -3.05 -20.65
C LEU A 78 2.99 -3.62 -22.07
N SER A 79 2.27 -4.74 -22.25
CA SER A 79 2.02 -5.34 -23.57
C SER A 79 1.19 -4.41 -24.46
N LYS A 80 0.13 -3.79 -23.92
CA LYS A 80 -0.66 -2.79 -24.65
C LYS A 80 0.15 -1.54 -24.99
N ALA A 81 1.07 -1.12 -24.14
CA ALA A 81 1.97 0.00 -24.40
C ALA A 81 2.99 -0.35 -25.50
N GLU A 82 3.50 -1.57 -25.51
CA GLU A 82 4.38 -2.09 -26.56
C GLU A 82 3.66 -2.19 -27.91
N ASP A 83 2.44 -2.73 -27.93
CA ASP A 83 1.59 -2.76 -29.12
C ASP A 83 1.26 -1.35 -29.62
N MET A 84 0.97 -0.40 -28.72
CA MET A 84 0.71 0.99 -29.09
C MET A 84 1.98 1.66 -29.62
N LEU A 85 3.15 1.43 -29.03
CA LEU A 85 4.43 1.96 -29.50
C LEU A 85 4.82 1.38 -30.87
N ASN A 86 4.63 0.07 -31.08
CA ASN A 86 4.86 -0.56 -32.38
C ASN A 86 3.90 0.00 -33.43
N LYS A 87 2.61 0.13 -33.10
CA LYS A 87 1.62 0.68 -34.02
C LYS A 87 1.87 2.16 -34.34
N VAL A 88 2.31 2.95 -33.36
CA VAL A 88 2.72 4.35 -33.58
C VAL A 88 4.01 4.41 -34.40
N GLY A 89 4.95 3.48 -34.19
CA GLY A 89 6.17 3.37 -35.00
C GLY A 89 5.89 3.03 -36.46
N GLU A 90 5.00 2.07 -36.71
CA GLU A 90 4.53 1.71 -38.05
C GLU A 90 3.76 2.86 -38.71
N ILE A 91 2.87 3.53 -37.98
CA ILE A 91 2.15 4.71 -38.47
C ILE A 91 3.13 5.85 -38.80
N ASN A 92 4.17 6.05 -37.99
CA ASN A 92 5.15 7.12 -38.22
C ASN A 92 6.00 6.85 -39.48
N GLN A 93 6.36 5.59 -39.75
CA GLN A 93 7.05 5.21 -40.99
C GLN A 93 6.15 5.31 -42.23
N GLU A 94 4.88 4.93 -42.12
CA GLU A 94 3.93 5.04 -43.23
C GLU A 94 3.60 6.51 -43.53
N VAL A 95 3.50 7.36 -42.51
CA VAL A 95 3.29 8.80 -42.64
C VAL A 95 4.54 9.50 -43.19
N GLU A 96 5.76 9.13 -42.78
CA GLU A 96 7.00 9.66 -43.38
C GLU A 96 7.15 9.31 -44.86
N ASN A 97 6.79 8.07 -45.25
CA ASN A 97 6.85 7.65 -46.65
C ASN A 97 5.80 8.36 -47.51
N GLN A 98 4.59 8.60 -46.98
CA GLN A 98 3.56 9.37 -47.68
C GLN A 98 3.90 10.87 -47.74
N LEU A 99 4.50 11.43 -46.69
CA LEU A 99 4.98 12.82 -46.67
C LEU A 99 6.13 13.05 -47.66
N LYS A 100 7.05 12.10 -47.81
CA LYS A 100 8.12 12.16 -48.83
C LYS A 100 7.55 12.07 -50.25
N ALA A 101 6.57 11.21 -50.50
CA ALA A 101 5.92 11.11 -51.81
C ALA A 101 5.12 12.38 -52.20
N VAL A 102 4.52 13.06 -51.21
CA VAL A 102 3.80 14.33 -51.44
C VAL A 102 4.74 15.53 -51.56
N GLY A 103 5.88 15.53 -50.85
CA GLY A 103 6.91 16.56 -50.97
C GLY A 103 7.52 16.62 -52.37
N ASP A 104 7.90 15.46 -52.92
CA ASP A 104 8.48 15.34 -54.27
C ASP A 104 7.48 15.79 -55.36
N SER A 105 6.18 15.52 -55.17
CA SER A 105 5.13 15.93 -56.11
C SER A 105 4.80 17.43 -56.06
N LYS A 106 5.18 18.16 -55.00
CA LYS A 106 4.96 19.62 -54.89
C LYS A 106 6.14 20.46 -55.37
N GLU A 107 7.36 19.92 -55.38
CA GLU A 107 8.53 20.63 -55.92
C GLU A 107 8.62 20.54 -57.47
N ALA A 108 7.81 19.69 -58.09
CA ALA A 108 7.74 19.50 -59.54
C ALA A 108 6.61 20.28 -60.26
N SER A 109 5.86 21.15 -59.56
CA SER A 109 4.77 21.95 -60.16
C SER A 109 4.91 23.44 -59.87
#